data_AF-A0A349ELF4-F1
#
_entry.id   AF-A0A349ELF4-F1
#
_cell.length_a   1.000
_cell.length_b   1.000
_cell.length_c   1.000
_cell.angle_alpha   90.00
_cell.angle_beta   90.00
_cell.angle_gamma   90.00
#
_symmetry.space_group_name_H-M   'P 1'
#
loop_
_entity.id
_entity.type
_entity.pdbx_description
1 polymer ?
#
loop_
_entity_poly.entity_id
_entity_poly.type
_entity_poly.pdbx_seq_one_letter_code
_entity_poly.pdbx_strand_id
1 'polypeptide(L)' 'MKIEYSKSIDALYIRLRDAVVADSRDIEEGVTVDLDDNGRIVGLEILDTSEKLDISDLVNITIENLPLEKVA' A
#
# COMPACT_ATOMS: atom_id res chain seq x y z
N MET A 1 -2.07 8.88 4.18
CA MET A 1 -1.35 7.74 3.58
C MET A 1 -0.15 7.42 4.44
N LYS A 2 0.21 6.14 4.57
CA LYS A 2 1.39 5.66 5.29
C LYS A 2 2.02 4.52 4.49
N ILE A 3 3.34 4.53 4.34
CA ILE A 3 4.10 3.47 3.67
C ILE A 3 5.04 2.87 4.71
N GLU A 4 5.00 1.56 4.89
CA GLU A 4 5.77 0.85 5.91
C GLU A 4 6.41 -0.40 5.31
N TYR A 5 7.72 -0.51 5.45
CA TYR A 5 8.44 -1.72 5.11
C TYR A 5 8.86 -2.46 6.40
N SER A 6 8.46 -3.72 6.52
CA SER A 6 8.83 -4.60 7.62
C SER A 6 9.95 -5.54 7.20
N LYS A 7 11.17 -5.21 7.62
CA LYS A 7 12.36 -6.02 7.34
C LYS A 7 12.29 -7.45 7.91
N SER A 8 11.57 -7.65 9.01
CA SER A 8 11.51 -8.97 9.67
C SER A 8 10.74 -10.03 8.87
N ILE A 9 9.83 -9.59 7.98
CA ILE A 9 8.99 -10.46 7.15
C ILE A 9 9.09 -10.11 5.66
N ASP A 10 10.03 -9.24 5.28
CA ASP A 10 10.20 -8.70 3.93
C ASP A 10 8.89 -8.26 3.25
N ALA A 11 8.12 -7.41 3.95
CA ALA A 11 6.81 -6.97 3.48
C ALA A 11 6.69 -5.45 3.40
N LEU A 12 6.04 -4.95 2.35
CA LEU A 12 5.67 -3.55 2.16
C LEU A 12 4.16 -3.42 2.34
N TYR A 13 3.75 -2.50 3.21
CA TYR A 13 2.37 -2.09 3.35
C TYR A 13 2.20 -0.63 2.98
N ILE A 14 1.27 -0.35 2.06
CA ILE A 14 0.87 1.00 1.68
C ILE A 14 -0.57 1.22 2.14
N ARG A 15 -0.73 1.93 3.27
CA ARG A 15 -2.04 2.37 3.77
C ARG A 15 -2.48 3.64 3.04
N LEU A 16 -3.46 3.53 2.16
CA LEU A 16 -3.98 4.65 1.38
C LEU A 16 -4.96 5.49 2.20
N ARG A 17 -5.85 4.83 2.95
CA ARG A 17 -6.89 5.47 3.78
C ARG A 17 -6.78 5.05 5.23
N ASP A 18 -7.13 5.96 6.14
CA ASP A 18 -7.33 5.59 7.54
C ASP A 18 -8.75 5.04 7.71
N ALA A 19 -8.88 3.73 7.51
CA ALA A 19 -10.15 3.00 7.59
C ALA A 19 -9.90 1.58 8.15
N VAL A 20 -10.98 0.96 8.63
CA VAL A 20 -10.94 -0.43 9.10
C VAL A 20 -10.99 -1.37 7.90
N VAL A 21 -10.10 -2.35 7.88
CA VAL A 21 -10.13 -3.44 6.90
C VAL A 21 -11.25 -4.40 7.28
N ALA A 22 -12.14 -4.68 6.33
CA ALA A 22 -13.26 -5.61 6.48
C ALA A 22 -13.14 -6.83 5.57
N ASP A 23 -12.44 -6.70 4.45
CA ASP A 23 -12.18 -7.76 3.47
C ASP A 23 -10.79 -7.55 2.85
N SER A 24 -10.21 -8.62 2.31
CA SER A 24 -8.92 -8.58 1.62
C SER A 24 -8.97 -9.48 0.38
N ARG A 25 -8.34 -9.04 -0.71
CA ARG A 25 -8.34 -9.77 -1.98
C ARG A 25 -6.93 -9.91 -2.51
N ASP A 26 -6.52 -11.14 -2.74
CA ASP A 26 -5.27 -11.45 -3.42
C ASP A 26 -5.42 -11.13 -4.90
N ILE A 27 -4.47 -10.36 -5.42
CA ILE A 27 -4.40 -10.00 -6.85
C ILE A 27 -3.41 -10.92 -7.56
N GLU A 28 -2.33 -11.27 -6.87
CA GLU A 28 -1.37 -12.31 -7.25
C GLU A 28 -0.71 -12.88 -5.98
N GLU A 29 0.16 -13.87 -6.14
CA GLU A 29 0.86 -14.49 -5.02
C GLU A 29 1.71 -13.46 -4.25
N GLY A 30 1.40 -13.28 -2.96
CA GLY A 30 2.06 -12.31 -2.10
C GLY A 30 1.67 -10.86 -2.34
N VAL A 31 0.59 -10.57 -3.09
CA VAL A 31 0.08 -9.21 -3.27
C VAL A 31 -1.41 -9.16 -2.96
N THR A 32 -1.77 -8.38 -1.94
CA THR A 32 -3.13 -8.35 -1.38
C THR A 32 -3.63 -6.90 -1.29
N VAL A 33 -4.87 -6.67 -1.72
CA VAL A 33 -5.57 -5.38 -1.56
C VAL A 33 -6.55 -5.48 -0.40
N ASP A 34 -6.41 -4.59 0.58
CA ASP A 34 -7.33 -4.46 1.69
C ASP A 34 -8.51 -3.54 1.34
N LEU A 35 -9.72 -3.94 1.74
CA LEU A 35 -10.97 -3.26 1.45
C LEU A 35 -11.74 -2.95 2.74
N ASP A 36 -12.48 -1.85 2.74
CA ASP A 36 -13.47 -1.56 3.77
C ASP A 36 -14.79 -2.30 3.52
N ASP A 37 -15.74 -2.16 4.44
CA ASP A 37 -17.08 -2.76 4.41
C ASP A 37 -17.91 -2.36 3.18
N ASN A 38 -17.54 -1.27 2.51
CA ASN A 38 -18.16 -0.78 1.28
C ASN A 38 -17.38 -1.22 0.02
N GLY A 39 -16.37 -2.08 0.18
CA GLY A 39 -15.53 -2.58 -0.91
C GLY A 39 -14.56 -1.53 -1.47
N ARG A 40 -14.28 -0.45 -0.73
CA ARG A 40 -13.33 0.60 -1.15
C ARG A 40 -11.95 0.29 -0.59
N ILE A 41 -10.91 0.58 -1.36
CA ILE A 41 -9.52 0.28 -0.99
C ILE A 41 -9.11 1.02 0.29
N VAL A 42 -8.48 0.29 1.20
CA VAL A 42 -7.85 0.76 2.43
C VAL A 42 -6.34 0.78 2.28
N GLY A 43 -5.75 -0.31 1.76
CA GLY A 43 -4.32 -0.46 1.59
C GLY A 43 -3.91 -1.56 0.62
N LEU A 44 -2.60 -1.70 0.44
CA LEU A 44 -1.94 -2.71 -0.40
C LEU A 44 -0.82 -3.36 0.41
N GLU A 45 -0.77 -4.68 0.44
CA GLU A 45 0.31 -5.49 1.00
C GLU A 45 1.08 -6.19 -0.11
N ILE A 46 2.41 -6.20 -0.01
CA ILE A 46 3.33 -6.92 -0.89
C ILE A 46 4.29 -7.70 0.01
N LEU A 47 4.27 -9.03 -0.07
CA LEU A 47 5.22 -9.94 0.55
C LEU A 47 6.41 -10.20 -0.38
N ASP A 48 7.53 -10.66 0.18
CA ASP A 48 8.82 -10.85 -0.51
C ASP A 48 9.18 -9.60 -1.35
N THR A 49 9.01 -8.43 -0.73
CA THR A 49 9.14 -7.14 -1.43
C THR A 49 10.51 -7.01 -2.07
N SER A 50 11.57 -7.49 -1.40
CA SER A 50 12.94 -7.42 -1.93
C SER A 50 13.17 -8.28 -3.17
N GLU A 51 12.28 -9.24 -3.46
CA GLU A 51 12.32 -10.05 -4.68
C GLU A 51 11.44 -9.47 -5.80
N LYS A 52 10.36 -8.76 -5.43
CA LYS A 52 9.39 -8.18 -6.37
C LYS A 52 9.72 -6.76 -6.81
N LEU A 53 10.45 -5.99 -6.00
CA LEU A 53 10.80 -4.60 -6.23
C LEU A 53 12.29 -4.34 -6.02
N ASP A 54 12.86 -3.44 -6.81
CA ASP A 54 14.20 -2.93 -6.53
C ASP A 54 14.16 -2.04 -5.29
N ILE A 55 15.09 -2.26 -4.35
CA ILE A 55 15.17 -1.48 -3.10
C ILE A 55 15.37 0.02 -3.38
N SER A 56 16.00 0.37 -4.52
CA SER A 56 16.14 1.76 -4.97
C SER A 56 14.79 2.44 -5.26
N ASP A 57 13.78 1.68 -5.61
CA ASP A 57 12.44 2.21 -5.88
C ASP A 57 11.67 2.46 -4.58
N LEU A 58 11.95 1.66 -3.53
CA LEU A 58 11.35 1.86 -2.21
C LEU A 58 11.79 3.16 -1.52
N VAL A 59 12.96 3.70 -1.88
CA VAL A 59 13.51 4.91 -1.25
C VAL A 59 13.19 6.20 -1.99
N ASN A 60 12.63 6.11 -3.21
CA ASN A 60 12.32 7.27 -4.05
C ASN A 60 10.80 7.38 -4.26
N ILE A 61 10.13 8.17 -3.41
CA ILE A 61 8.70 8.46 -3.56
C ILE A 61 8.52 9.80 -4.26
N THR A 62 7.95 9.77 -5.46
CA THR A 62 7.59 10.96 -6.25
C THR A 62 6.09 11.22 -6.15
N ILE A 63 5.71 12.46 -5.83
CA ILE A 63 4.30 12.88 -5.75
C ILE A 63 4.11 14.09 -6.65
N GLU A 64 3.23 13.97 -7.64
CA GLU A 64 2.99 15.01 -8.66
C GLU A 64 1.49 15.28 -8.82
N ASN A 65 1.15 16.48 -9.30
CA ASN A 65 -0.21 16.88 -9.69
C ASN A 65 -1.28 16.67 -8.59
N LEU A 66 -0.93 16.90 -7.32
CA LEU A 66 -1.89 16.80 -6.23
C LEU A 66 -3.02 17.82 -6.39
N PRO A 67 -4.30 17.41 -6.24
CA PRO A 67 -5.45 18.31 -6.27
C PRO A 67 -5.58 19.07 -4.94
N LEU A 68 -4.61 19.95 -4.66
CA LEU A 68 -4.51 20.69 -3.41
C LEU A 68 -5.72 21.62 -3.17
N GLU A 69 -6.43 22.00 -4.23
CA GLU A 69 -7.66 22.79 -4.14
C GLU A 69 -8.78 22.10 -3.36
N LYS A 70 -8.70 20.77 -3.20
CA LYS A 70 -9.68 19.95 -2.47
C LYS A 70 -9.33 19.75 -0.99
N VAL A 71 -8.24 20.34 -0.51
CA VAL A 71 -7.72 20.16 0.85
C VAL A 71 -8.11 21.32 1.79
N ALA A 72 -8.94 22.27 1.32
CA ALA A 72 -9.44 23.41 2.09
C ALA A 72 -10.60 23.06 3.03
#